data_AF-A0A951GHV8-F1
#
_entry.id   AF-A0A951GHV8-F1
#
_cell.length_a   1.000
_cell.length_b   1.000
_cell.length_c   1.000
_cell.angle_alpha   90.00
_cell.angle_beta   90.00
_cell.angle_gamma   90.00
#
_symmetry.space_group_name_H-M   'P 1'
#
loop_
_entity.id
_entity.type
_entity.pdbx_description
1 polymer ?
#
loop_
_entity_poly.entity_id
_entity_poly.type
_entity_poly.pdbx_seq_one_letter_code
_entity_poly.pdbx_strand_id
1 'polypeptide(L)'
;MYLSSNQELYDYLVRLAQRLKERRATELSEAITGASRQAASTSAEFLGESKIALQRALAEGKAVLDTSEQADLEDVLRQLTAAINRWPQKER
;
A
#
# COMPACT_ATOMS: atom_id res chain seq x y z
N MET A 1 5.29 7.36 8.38
CA MET A 1 6.00 7.99 7.21
C MET A 1 5.04 8.91 6.49
N TYR A 2 5.41 10.03 5.83
CA TYR A 2 4.43 10.87 5.10
C TYR A 2 4.37 10.50 3.61
N LEU A 3 3.16 10.26 3.08
CA LEU A 3 2.91 10.02 1.65
C LEU A 3 2.49 11.33 0.98
N SER A 4 3.42 11.99 0.30
CA SER A 4 3.18 13.25 -0.40
C SER A 4 2.97 13.06 -1.91
N SER A 5 3.29 11.87 -2.45
CA SER A 5 3.19 11.58 -3.89
C SER A 5 3.00 10.08 -4.18
N ASN A 6 2.48 9.77 -5.37
CA ASN A 6 2.35 8.39 -5.89
C ASN A 6 3.71 7.67 -5.96
N GLN A 7 4.80 8.41 -6.20
CA GLN A 7 6.14 7.84 -6.19
C GLN A 7 6.52 7.33 -4.79
N GLU A 8 6.24 8.09 -3.74
CA GLU A 8 6.54 7.67 -2.36
C GLU A 8 5.71 6.45 -1.95
N LEU A 9 4.46 6.38 -2.42
CA LEU A 9 3.62 5.20 -2.24
C LEU A 9 4.20 3.99 -2.98
N TYR A 10 4.63 4.16 -4.22
CA TYR A 10 5.27 3.10 -4.99
C TYR A 10 6.53 2.57 -4.29
N ASP A 11 7.43 3.47 -3.90
CA ASP A 11 8.66 3.12 -3.16
C ASP A 11 8.34 2.39 -1.85
N TYR A 12 7.30 2.83 -1.14
CA TYR A 12 6.81 2.15 0.07
C TYR A 12 6.33 0.73 -0.23
N LEU A 13 5.48 0.55 -1.25
CA LEU A 13 4.96 -0.77 -1.64
C LEU A 13 6.09 -1.73 -2.05
N VAL A 14 7.07 -1.25 -2.82
CA VAL A 14 8.22 -2.07 -3.23
C VAL A 14 9.03 -2.53 -2.01
N ARG A 15 9.32 -1.62 -1.07
CA ARG A 15 10.04 -1.96 0.17
C ARG A 15 9.26 -2.94 1.04
N LEU A 16 7.96 -2.74 1.17
CA LEU A 16 7.08 -3.62 1.94
C LEU A 16 7.02 -5.02 1.32
N ALA A 17 6.85 -5.12 -0.01
CA ALA A 17 6.86 -6.40 -0.71
C ALA A 17 8.17 -7.16 -0.48
N GLN A 18 9.32 -6.46 -0.56
CA GLN A 18 10.61 -7.07 -0.30
C GLN A 18 10.71 -7.64 1.13
N ARG A 19 10.29 -6.88 2.14
CA ARG A 19 10.27 -7.36 3.54
C ARG A 19 9.37 -8.57 3.73
N LEU A 20 8.16 -8.54 3.14
CA LEU A 20 7.23 -9.67 3.18
C LEU A 20 7.83 -10.92 2.54
N LYS A 21 8.54 -10.76 1.41
CA LYS A 21 9.25 -11.83 0.73
C LYS A 21 10.38 -12.42 1.59
N GLU A 22 11.18 -11.56 2.25
CA GLU A 22 12.23 -11.99 3.17
C GLU A 22 11.67 -12.81 4.35
N ARG A 23 10.45 -12.47 4.81
CA ARG A 23 9.73 -13.19 5.86
C ARG A 23 8.88 -14.37 5.34
N ARG A 24 9.07 -14.80 4.09
CA ARG A 24 8.36 -15.89 3.42
C ARG A 24 6.83 -15.70 3.29
N ALA A 25 6.33 -14.47 3.46
CA ALA A 25 4.95 -14.11 3.15
C ALA A 25 4.80 -13.83 1.64
N THR A 26 5.08 -14.85 0.83
CA THR A 26 5.14 -14.74 -0.64
C THR A 26 3.83 -14.22 -1.23
N GLU A 27 2.69 -14.75 -0.78
CA GLU A 27 1.37 -14.32 -1.27
C GLU A 27 1.09 -12.83 -0.99
N LEU A 28 1.50 -12.33 0.18
CA LEU A 28 1.36 -10.91 0.53
C LEU A 28 2.34 -10.05 -0.25
N SER A 29 3.58 -10.50 -0.42
CA SER A 29 4.56 -9.84 -1.30
C SER A 29 4.03 -9.72 -2.73
N GLU A 30 3.39 -10.76 -3.26
CA GLU A 30 2.83 -10.77 -4.61
C GLU A 30 1.64 -9.81 -4.72
N ALA A 31 0.74 -9.78 -3.74
CA ALA A 31 -0.38 -8.84 -3.70
C ALA A 31 0.11 -7.38 -3.71
N ILE A 32 1.11 -7.06 -2.87
CA ILE A 32 1.70 -5.70 -2.81
C ILE A 32 2.46 -5.36 -4.10
N THR A 33 3.17 -6.32 -4.69
CA THR A 33 3.85 -6.13 -5.99
C THR A 33 2.87 -5.94 -7.14
N GLY A 34 1.72 -6.61 -7.09
CA GLY A 34 0.64 -6.43 -8.04
C GLY A 34 0.09 -5.00 -7.99
N ALA A 35 -0.18 -4.50 -6.78
CA ALA A 35 -0.64 -3.13 -6.58
C ALA A 35 0.40 -2.09 -7.02
N SER A 36 1.70 -2.32 -6.77
CA SER A 36 2.75 -1.38 -7.19
C SER A 36 2.87 -1.27 -8.72
N ARG A 37 2.58 -2.34 -9.46
CA ARG A 37 2.56 -2.31 -10.94
C ARG A 37 1.47 -1.40 -11.50
N GLN A 38 0.39 -1.19 -10.76
CA GLN A 38 -0.67 -0.26 -11.13
C GLN A 38 -0.25 1.20 -11.06
N ALA A 39 0.96 1.51 -10.57
CA ALA A 39 1.50 2.87 -10.61
C ALA A 39 1.62 3.45 -12.04
N ALA A 40 1.65 2.58 -13.06
CA ALA A 40 1.61 2.99 -14.47
C ALA A 40 0.19 3.28 -14.99
N SER A 41 -0.85 2.90 -14.23
CA SER A 41 -2.27 3.11 -14.55
C SER A 41 -2.75 4.46 -14.01
N THR A 42 -4.08 4.72 -14.03
CA THR A 42 -4.62 5.98 -13.51
C THR A 42 -4.36 6.12 -12.00
N SER A 43 -4.24 7.35 -11.50
CA SER A 43 -3.99 7.60 -10.07
C SER A 43 -5.10 7.02 -9.17
N ALA A 44 -6.36 7.02 -9.63
CA ALA A 44 -7.46 6.46 -8.86
C ALA A 44 -7.36 4.93 -8.73
N GLU A 45 -7.04 4.23 -9.81
CA GLU A 45 -6.83 2.78 -9.81
C GLU A 45 -5.61 2.40 -8.97
N PHE A 46 -4.50 3.13 -9.13
CA PHE A 46 -3.30 2.89 -8.34
C PHE A 46 -3.56 3.05 -6.84
N LEU A 47 -4.22 4.14 -6.42
CA LEU A 47 -4.55 4.36 -5.02
C LEU A 47 -5.54 3.32 -4.48
N GLY A 48 -6.55 2.94 -5.28
CA GLY A 48 -7.53 1.91 -4.91
C GLY A 48 -6.90 0.55 -4.69
N GLU A 49 -6.12 0.07 -5.66
CA GLU A 49 -5.44 -1.21 -5.59
C GLU A 49 -4.38 -1.24 -4.48
N SER A 50 -3.64 -0.14 -4.30
CA SER A 50 -2.71 0.02 -3.18
C SER A 50 -3.41 -0.09 -1.83
N LYS A 51 -4.60 0.51 -1.69
CA LYS A 51 -5.38 0.43 -0.46
C LYS A 51 -5.78 -1.01 -0.16
N ILE A 52 -6.33 -1.72 -1.14
CA ILE A 52 -6.81 -3.08 -0.97
C ILE A 52 -5.65 -4.00 -0.60
N ALA A 53 -4.52 -3.91 -1.31
CA ALA A 53 -3.35 -4.73 -1.04
C ALA A 53 -2.75 -4.45 0.35
N LEU A 54 -2.68 -3.19 0.77
CA LEU A 54 -2.21 -2.81 2.11
C LEU A 54 -3.16 -3.27 3.21
N GLN A 55 -4.48 -3.15 3.04
CA GLN A 55 -5.45 -3.67 4.01
C GLN A 55 -5.32 -5.19 4.16
N ARG A 56 -5.10 -5.89 3.05
CA ARG A 56 -4.86 -7.32 3.03
C ARG A 56 -3.58 -7.68 3.78
N ALA A 57 -2.48 -6.97 3.51
CA ALA A 57 -1.22 -7.14 4.22
C ALA A 57 -1.34 -6.86 5.72
N LEU A 58 -2.16 -5.89 6.14
CA LEU A 58 -2.41 -5.64 7.56
C LEU A 58 -3.21 -6.76 8.22
N ALA A 59 -4.25 -7.27 7.54
CA ALA A 59 -5.14 -8.27 8.09
C ALA A 59 -4.47 -9.64 8.19
N GLU A 60 -3.80 -10.07 7.12
CA GLU A 60 -3.15 -11.39 7.01
C GLU A 60 -1.71 -11.37 7.52
N GLY A 61 -1.04 -10.22 7.46
CA GLY A 61 0.36 -10.06 7.88
C GLY A 61 0.55 -9.87 9.38
N LYS A 62 -0.48 -9.91 10.23
CA LYS A 62 -0.32 -9.72 11.70
C LYS A 62 0.65 -10.70 12.36
N ALA A 63 0.77 -11.90 11.81
CA ALA A 63 1.71 -12.92 12.30
C ALA A 63 3.14 -12.70 11.79
N VAL A 64 3.31 -11.87 10.76
CA VAL A 64 4.57 -11.69 10.02
C VAL A 64 5.17 -10.31 10.27
N LEU A 65 4.34 -9.28 10.42
CA LEU A 65 4.71 -7.88 10.66
C LEU A 65 4.84 -7.64 12.17
N ASP A 66 5.88 -6.92 12.57
CA ASP A 66 6.01 -6.51 13.97
C ASP A 66 5.08 -5.33 14.29
N THR A 67 4.92 -5.01 15.59
CA THR A 67 4.01 -3.95 16.05
C THR A 67 4.34 -2.58 15.43
N SER A 68 5.62 -2.28 15.17
CA SER A 68 6.00 -1.00 14.55
C SER A 68 5.64 -0.96 13.08
N GLU A 69 5.83 -2.09 12.37
CA GLU A 69 5.43 -2.22 10.97
C GLU A 69 3.91 -2.17 10.79
N GLN A 70 3.16 -2.79 11.69
CA GLN A 70 1.70 -2.70 11.68
C GLN A 70 1.25 -1.25 11.86
N ALA A 71 1.84 -0.53 12.83
CA ALA A 71 1.53 0.88 13.08
C ALA A 71 1.87 1.78 11.89
N ASP A 72 3.03 1.58 11.24
CA ASP A 72 3.41 2.35 10.04
C ASP A 72 2.47 2.05 8.86
N LEU A 73 2.07 0.78 8.70
CA LEU A 73 1.15 0.37 7.64
C LEU A 73 -0.28 0.91 7.85
N GLU A 74 -0.73 0.98 9.10
CA GLU A 74 -1.97 1.67 9.49
C GLU A 74 -1.91 3.18 9.22
N ASP A 75 -0.77 3.82 9.49
CA ASP A 75 -0.54 5.23 9.21
C ASP A 75 -0.58 5.53 7.71
N VAL A 76 0.09 4.71 6.91
CA VAL A 76 0.07 4.76 5.43
C VAL A 76 -1.36 4.57 4.92
N LEU A 77 -2.12 3.59 5.43
CA LEU A 77 -3.52 3.37 5.04
C LEU A 77 -4.42 4.57 5.37
N ARG A 78 -4.20 5.22 6.52
CA ARG A 78 -4.93 6.43 6.90
C ARG A 78 -4.64 7.57 5.94
N GLN A 79 -3.37 7.81 5.61
CA GLN A 79 -2.98 8.85 4.65
C GLN A 79 -3.50 8.57 3.25
N LEU A 80 -3.42 7.32 2.80
CA LEU A 80 -3.96 6.89 1.51
C LEU A 80 -5.47 7.12 1.43
N THR A 81 -6.20 6.75 2.49
CA THR A 81 -7.66 6.97 2.58
C THR A 81 -7.99 8.47 2.57
N ALA A 82 -7.20 9.30 3.26
CA ALA A 82 -7.35 10.74 3.22
C ALA A 82 -7.08 11.30 1.82
N ALA A 83 -6.04 10.81 1.13
CA ALA A 83 -5.70 11.23 -0.23
C ALA A 83 -6.83 10.88 -1.23
N ILE A 84 -7.39 9.67 -1.14
CA ILE A 84 -8.55 9.24 -1.94
C ILE A 84 -9.76 10.14 -1.68
N ASN A 85 -10.08 10.41 -0.41
CA ASN A 85 -11.23 11.28 -0.06
C ASN A 85 -11.02 12.74 -0.45
N ARG A 86 -9.76 13.20 -0.52
CA ARG A 86 -9.40 14.57 -0.89
C ARG A 86 -9.34 14.77 -2.41
N TRP A 87 -9.25 13.68 -3.18
CA TRP A 87 -9.32 13.73 -4.63
C TRP A 87 -10.75 14.11 -5.03
N PRO A 88 -10.97 15.30 -5.63
CA PRO A 88 -12.31 15.68 -6.05
C PRO A 88 -12.76 14.71 -7.14
N GLN A 89 -13.96 14.14 -7.00
CA GLN A 89 -14.70 13.56 -8.12
C GLN A 89 -15.11 14.68 -9.09
N LYS A 90 -14.13 15.24 -9.80
CA LYS A 90 -14.37 16.09 -10.95
C LYS A 90 -13.67 15.48 -12.14
N GLU A 91 -14.45 15.39 -13.22
CA GLU A 91 -14.09 14.94 -14.57
C GLU A 91 -14.15 13.40 -14.70
N ARG A 92 -15.18 12.78 -15.29
CA ARG A 92 -16.15 13.21 -16.31
C ARG A 92 -17.47 12.45 -16.18
#